data_AF-A0A954R7C6-F1
#
_entry.id   AF-A0A954R7C6-F1
#
_cell.length_a   1.000
_cell.length_b   1.000
_cell.length_c   1.000
_cell.angle_alpha   90.00
_cell.angle_beta   90.00
_cell.angle_gamma   90.00
#
_symmetry.space_group_name_H-M   'P 1'
#
loop_
_entity.id
_entity.type
_entity.pdbx_description
1 polymer ?
#
loop_
_entity_poly.entity_id
_entity_poly.type
_entity_poly.pdbx_seq_one_letter_code
_entity_poly.pdbx_strand_id
1 'polypeptide(L)'
;WLDAARYADTSGYQGDPERTMWPWRDWVVNAMNDNMPFDQFTVEQLAGDLLPDARSEQILATAFNRNHMHNSEGGRISEETRVENVFDRTETTATVWLGLTMQCARCHDHKFDPLSNEEYFRFFDFFNQTTESGKGDRGAAAPPSMQYGPDKVPVMIMDTSAERRTTNILLKGIYNSVTDKTVTAAVPQAISPALPTAADQPLNRSDLAQWIV
;
A
#
# COMPACT_ATOMS: atom_id res chain seq x y z
N TRP A 1 -4.46 11.13 -12.55
CA TRP A 1 -4.34 9.82 -11.88
C TRP A 1 -2.89 9.46 -11.57
N LEU A 2 -1.99 9.40 -12.56
CA LEU A 2 -0.59 9.01 -12.33
C LEU A 2 0.12 9.81 -11.22
N ASP A 3 -0.14 11.12 -11.14
CA ASP A 3 0.35 11.99 -10.06
C ASP A 3 -0.17 11.55 -8.68
N ALA A 4 -1.48 11.36 -8.54
CA ALA A 4 -2.11 10.84 -7.31
C ALA A 4 -1.61 9.45 -6.92
N ALA A 5 -1.20 8.63 -7.90
CA ALA A 5 -0.62 7.32 -7.68
C ALA A 5 0.89 7.37 -7.36
N ARG A 6 1.51 8.56 -7.37
CA ARG A 6 2.95 8.80 -7.16
C ARG A 6 3.84 8.13 -8.22
N TYR A 7 3.32 8.00 -9.44
CA TYR A 7 4.11 7.44 -10.53
C TYR A 7 5.28 8.36 -10.89
N ALA A 8 6.45 7.75 -11.08
CA ALA A 8 7.65 8.39 -11.58
C ALA A 8 8.53 7.34 -12.25
N ASP A 9 9.29 7.73 -13.27
CA ASP A 9 10.25 6.84 -13.94
C ASP A 9 11.55 6.64 -13.13
N THR A 10 11.70 7.34 -12.00
CA THR A 10 12.84 7.23 -11.08
C THR A 10 12.39 6.94 -9.64
N SER A 11 13.35 6.65 -8.74
CA SER A 11 13.09 6.16 -7.38
C SER A 11 12.80 7.26 -6.34
N GLY A 12 13.08 8.52 -6.65
CA GLY A 12 12.82 9.72 -5.85
C GLY A 12 13.81 10.03 -4.72
N TYR A 13 14.69 9.11 -4.32
CA TYR A 13 15.67 9.33 -3.22
C TYR A 13 17.05 9.80 -3.71
N GLN A 14 18.04 10.02 -2.84
CA GLN A 14 19.30 10.71 -3.13
C GLN A 14 20.00 10.29 -4.43
N GLY A 15 20.10 8.97 -4.70
CA GLY A 15 20.75 8.45 -5.90
C GLY A 15 19.86 8.44 -7.16
N ASP A 16 18.56 8.66 -6.96
CA ASP A 16 17.46 8.69 -7.92
C ASP A 16 17.62 7.81 -9.17
N PRO A 17 17.92 6.49 -9.04
CA PRO A 17 18.04 5.64 -10.20
C PRO A 17 16.69 5.50 -10.91
N GLU A 18 16.75 5.29 -12.22
CA GLU A 18 15.60 4.85 -13.01
C GLU A 18 14.99 3.58 -12.41
N ARG A 19 13.67 3.43 -12.54
CA ARG A 19 12.93 2.26 -12.08
C ARG A 19 11.94 1.78 -13.13
N THR A 20 11.67 0.48 -13.10
CA THR A 20 10.75 -0.15 -14.04
C THR A 20 9.33 -0.20 -13.47
N MET A 21 8.56 0.86 -13.70
CA MET A 21 7.12 0.92 -13.33
C MET A 21 6.19 1.20 -14.51
N TRP A 22 6.76 1.43 -15.71
CA TRP A 22 5.99 1.68 -16.92
C TRP A 22 4.97 0.56 -17.27
N PRO A 23 5.17 -0.74 -16.96
CA PRO A 23 4.13 -1.75 -17.23
C PRO A 23 2.83 -1.46 -16.48
N TRP A 24 2.92 -0.99 -15.22
CA TRP A 24 1.75 -0.57 -14.45
C TRP A 24 1.11 0.69 -15.01
N ARG A 25 1.92 1.67 -15.47
CA ARG A 25 1.40 2.87 -16.15
C ARG A 25 0.59 2.49 -17.39
N ASP A 26 1.11 1.57 -18.21
CA ASP A 26 0.43 1.11 -19.42
C ASP A 26 -0.84 0.33 -19.05
N TRP A 27 -0.82 -0.47 -17.97
CA TRP A 27 -2.03 -1.09 -17.42
C TRP A 27 -3.09 -0.05 -17.06
N VAL A 28 -2.73 1.06 -16.39
CA VAL A 28 -3.67 2.15 -16.07
C VAL A 28 -4.24 2.79 -17.33
N VAL A 29 -3.38 3.10 -18.32
CA VAL A 29 -3.81 3.71 -19.59
C VAL A 29 -4.80 2.80 -20.31
N ASN A 30 -4.52 1.49 -20.37
CA ASN A 30 -5.41 0.53 -21.00
C ASN A 30 -6.73 0.39 -20.23
N ALA A 31 -6.69 0.29 -18.89
CA ALA A 31 -7.90 0.24 -18.06
C ALA A 31 -8.82 1.45 -18.30
N MET A 32 -8.25 2.65 -18.44
CA MET A 32 -9.02 3.85 -18.77
C MET A 32 -9.58 3.82 -20.20
N ASN A 33 -8.77 3.43 -21.18
CA ASN A 33 -9.19 3.35 -22.58
C ASN A 33 -10.30 2.31 -22.79
N ASP A 34 -10.25 1.20 -22.06
CA ASP A 34 -11.23 0.12 -22.10
C ASP A 34 -12.49 0.44 -21.27
N ASN A 35 -12.56 1.61 -20.64
CA ASN A 35 -13.63 2.03 -19.72
C ASN A 35 -13.87 1.00 -18.60
N MET A 36 -12.78 0.52 -17.98
CA MET A 36 -12.86 -0.39 -16.85
C MET A 36 -13.76 0.21 -15.76
N PRO A 37 -14.74 -0.55 -15.24
CA PRO A 37 -15.56 -0.12 -14.12
C PRO A 37 -14.73 0.28 -12.89
N PHE A 38 -15.15 1.32 -12.17
CA PHE A 38 -14.40 1.88 -11.05
C PHE A 38 -14.23 0.90 -9.87
N ASP A 39 -15.24 0.06 -9.64
CA ASP A 39 -15.20 -1.04 -8.68
C ASP A 39 -14.09 -2.04 -9.02
N GLN A 40 -14.03 -2.50 -10.27
CA GLN A 40 -12.97 -3.37 -10.75
C GLN A 40 -11.59 -2.68 -10.67
N PHE A 41 -11.49 -1.43 -11.11
CA PHE A 41 -10.24 -0.66 -11.09
C PHE A 41 -9.68 -0.48 -9.67
N THR A 42 -10.57 -0.29 -8.69
CA THR A 42 -10.21 -0.16 -7.28
C THR A 42 -9.76 -1.51 -6.69
N VAL A 43 -10.54 -2.57 -6.92
CA VAL A 43 -10.22 -3.91 -6.42
C VAL A 43 -8.89 -4.41 -6.98
N GLU A 44 -8.66 -4.28 -8.29
CA GLU A 44 -7.41 -4.76 -8.90
C GLU A 44 -6.18 -3.98 -8.39
N GLN A 45 -6.26 -2.65 -8.23
CA GLN A 45 -5.11 -1.87 -7.74
C GLN A 45 -4.80 -2.07 -6.26
N LEU A 46 -5.80 -2.24 -5.41
CA LEU A 46 -5.58 -2.40 -3.96
C LEU A 46 -5.30 -3.85 -3.56
N ALA A 47 -5.89 -4.82 -4.27
CA ALA A 47 -5.94 -6.21 -3.85
C ALA A 47 -5.98 -7.23 -5.00
N GLY A 48 -5.55 -6.87 -6.21
CA GLY A 48 -5.57 -7.78 -7.36
C GLY A 48 -4.77 -9.08 -7.16
N ASP A 49 -3.74 -9.07 -6.31
CA ASP A 49 -2.96 -10.26 -5.91
C ASP A 49 -3.73 -11.21 -4.97
N LEU A 50 -4.81 -10.74 -4.35
CA LEU A 50 -5.66 -11.50 -3.45
C LEU A 50 -6.92 -12.06 -4.13
N LEU A 51 -7.09 -11.80 -5.43
CA LEU A 51 -8.20 -12.36 -6.18
C LEU A 51 -8.00 -13.88 -6.40
N PRO A 52 -9.08 -14.68 -6.37
CA PRO A 52 -9.02 -16.09 -6.73
C PRO A 52 -8.45 -16.25 -8.14
N ASP A 53 -7.45 -17.12 -8.28
CA ASP A 53 -6.77 -17.39 -9.56
C ASP A 53 -6.30 -16.10 -10.28
N ALA A 54 -5.76 -15.15 -9.51
CA ALA A 54 -5.35 -13.83 -9.99
C ALA A 54 -4.50 -13.91 -11.27
N ARG A 55 -4.96 -13.22 -12.31
CA ARG A 55 -4.23 -13.10 -13.58
C ARG A 55 -3.01 -12.19 -13.43
N SER A 56 -2.03 -12.33 -14.31
CA SER A 56 -0.82 -11.50 -14.28
C SER A 56 -1.12 -10.00 -14.35
N GLU A 57 -2.16 -9.59 -15.07
CA GLU A 57 -2.62 -8.20 -15.18
C GLU A 57 -3.21 -7.69 -13.84
N GLN A 58 -3.91 -8.56 -13.11
CA GLN A 58 -4.51 -8.21 -11.81
C GLN A 58 -3.44 -8.10 -10.73
N ILE A 59 -2.44 -8.99 -10.77
CA ILE A 59 -1.26 -8.88 -9.90
C ILE A 59 -0.48 -7.61 -10.26
N LEU A 60 -0.27 -7.32 -11.54
CA LEU A 60 0.40 -6.10 -12.00
C LEU A 60 -0.30 -4.83 -11.49
N ALA A 61 -1.64 -4.79 -11.48
CA ALA A 61 -2.40 -3.64 -11.00
C ALA A 61 -1.99 -3.21 -9.58
N THR A 62 -1.61 -4.17 -8.73
CA THR A 62 -1.18 -3.93 -7.34
C THR A 62 0.11 -3.13 -7.21
N ALA A 63 0.88 -3.00 -8.30
CA ALA A 63 2.06 -2.14 -8.39
C ALA A 63 1.75 -0.67 -8.05
N PHE A 64 0.47 -0.25 -8.08
CA PHE A 64 -0.01 0.99 -7.48
C PHE A 64 0.56 1.22 -6.07
N ASN A 65 0.54 0.17 -5.24
CA ASN A 65 1.03 0.21 -3.86
C ASN A 65 2.56 0.27 -3.77
N ARG A 66 3.29 0.14 -4.90
CA ARG A 66 4.75 0.15 -4.96
C ARG A 66 5.31 1.39 -5.66
N ASN A 67 4.45 2.34 -6.06
CA ASN A 67 4.86 3.58 -6.73
C ASN A 67 5.52 4.61 -5.81
N HIS A 68 5.46 4.43 -4.49
CA HIS A 68 6.15 5.30 -3.56
C HIS A 68 7.66 5.39 -3.83
N MET A 69 8.29 6.40 -3.23
CA MET A 69 9.73 6.56 -3.34
C MET A 69 10.45 5.34 -2.76
N HIS A 70 11.54 4.92 -3.39
CA HIS A 70 12.34 3.76 -2.96
C HIS A 70 13.71 4.20 -2.49
N ASN A 71 13.98 3.98 -1.20
CA ASN A 71 15.29 4.25 -0.64
C ASN A 71 16.23 3.05 -0.88
N SER A 72 17.21 3.22 -1.76
CA SER A 72 18.30 2.27 -1.99
C SER A 72 19.67 2.75 -1.49
N GLU A 73 19.70 3.76 -0.63
CA GLU A 73 20.94 4.37 -0.11
C GLU A 73 21.71 3.41 0.80
N GLY A 74 23.03 3.62 0.88
CA GLY A 74 23.88 2.94 1.84
C GLY A 74 23.63 3.47 3.26
N GLY A 75 23.49 2.59 4.24
CA GLY A 75 23.29 2.96 5.64
C GLY A 75 21.83 3.11 6.09
N ARG A 76 20.86 2.96 5.18
CA ARG A 76 19.43 2.90 5.52
C ARG A 76 19.13 1.73 6.47
N ILE A 77 18.11 1.90 7.31
CA ILE A 77 17.58 0.83 8.15
C ILE A 77 16.41 0.19 7.43
N SER A 78 16.52 -1.10 7.09
CA SER A 78 15.50 -1.78 6.26
C SER A 78 14.12 -1.72 6.90
N GLU A 79 14.03 -1.85 8.23
CA GLU A 79 12.76 -1.78 8.94
C GLU A 79 12.14 -0.37 8.92
N GLU A 80 12.96 0.68 9.01
CA GLU A 80 12.50 2.06 8.87
C GLU A 80 11.92 2.28 7.47
N THR A 81 12.65 1.87 6.42
CA THR A 81 12.17 1.96 5.03
C THR A 81 10.87 1.20 4.84
N ARG A 82 10.77 -0.03 5.38
CA ARG A 82 9.54 -0.83 5.29
C ARG A 82 8.37 -0.11 5.94
N VAL A 83 8.54 0.42 7.15
CA VAL A 83 7.49 1.12 7.88
C VAL A 83 7.07 2.41 7.16
N GLU A 84 8.01 3.20 6.63
CA GLU A 84 7.69 4.37 5.80
C GLU A 84 6.90 3.99 4.54
N ASN A 85 7.24 2.89 3.87
CA ASN A 85 6.47 2.40 2.71
C ASN A 85 5.04 2.00 3.10
N VAL A 86 4.82 1.48 4.30
CA VAL A 86 3.46 1.17 4.79
C VAL A 86 2.70 2.44 5.14
N PHE A 87 3.33 3.44 5.78
CA PHE A 87 2.71 4.74 6.01
C PHE A 87 2.27 5.40 4.70
N ASP A 88 3.15 5.43 3.72
CA ASP A 88 2.87 6.01 2.42
C ASP A 88 1.65 5.33 1.72
N ARG A 89 1.53 4.00 1.76
CA ARG A 89 0.36 3.27 1.21
C ARG A 89 -0.92 3.60 1.96
N THR A 90 -0.83 3.66 3.28
CA THR A 90 -1.93 4.02 4.19
C THR A 90 -2.48 5.40 3.85
N GLU A 91 -1.57 6.38 3.78
CA GLU A 91 -1.90 7.78 3.56
C GLU A 91 -2.40 8.03 2.14
N THR A 92 -1.78 7.40 1.15
CA THR A 92 -2.19 7.56 -0.25
C THR A 92 -3.53 6.90 -0.52
N THR A 93 -3.77 5.69 0.01
CA THR A 93 -5.07 5.04 -0.16
C THR A 93 -6.18 5.87 0.46
N ALA A 94 -5.97 6.40 1.67
CA ALA A 94 -6.95 7.26 2.32
C ALA A 94 -7.19 8.56 1.54
N THR A 95 -6.14 9.19 1.03
CA THR A 95 -6.26 10.44 0.28
C THR A 95 -6.96 10.23 -1.07
N VAL A 96 -6.58 9.18 -1.81
CA VAL A 96 -7.02 8.97 -3.20
C VAL A 96 -8.41 8.34 -3.28
N TRP A 97 -8.75 7.38 -2.40
CA TRP A 97 -10.06 6.72 -2.44
C TRP A 97 -11.06 7.28 -1.45
N LEU A 98 -10.63 7.70 -0.25
CA LEU A 98 -11.55 8.17 0.78
C LEU A 98 -11.69 9.70 0.80
N GLY A 99 -10.84 10.42 0.06
CA GLY A 99 -10.74 11.87 0.14
C GLY A 99 -10.34 12.36 1.54
N LEU A 100 -9.67 11.52 2.33
CA LEU A 100 -9.37 11.75 3.74
C LEU A 100 -7.86 11.88 3.97
N THR A 101 -7.44 13.01 4.54
CA THR A 101 -6.04 13.25 4.92
C THR A 101 -5.76 12.72 6.33
N MET A 102 -5.29 11.48 6.44
CA MET A 102 -5.06 10.83 7.75
C MET A 102 -3.68 11.10 8.36
N GLN A 103 -2.79 11.81 7.66
CA GLN A 103 -1.37 11.95 8.01
C GLN A 103 -1.10 12.49 9.42
N CYS A 104 -1.88 13.46 9.89
CA CYS A 104 -1.71 13.97 11.26
C CYS A 104 -2.01 12.90 12.31
N ALA A 105 -2.89 11.95 11.97
CA ALA A 105 -3.26 10.84 12.85
C ALA A 105 -2.11 9.84 13.07
N ARG A 106 -1.01 9.91 12.30
CA ARG A 106 0.19 9.07 12.47
C ARG A 106 0.83 9.21 13.85
N CYS A 107 0.77 10.41 14.45
CA CYS A 107 1.52 10.74 15.67
C CYS A 107 0.64 11.05 16.89
N HIS A 108 -0.59 11.50 16.67
CA HIS A 108 -1.57 11.91 17.68
C HIS A 108 -2.97 11.85 17.07
N ASP A 109 -4.06 12.00 17.82
CA ASP A 109 -5.40 12.05 17.23
C ASP A 109 -5.53 13.22 16.25
N HIS A 110 -6.25 13.04 15.14
CA HIS A 110 -6.42 14.09 14.14
C HIS A 110 -7.00 15.35 14.76
N LYS A 111 -6.45 16.52 14.41
CA LYS A 111 -6.77 17.78 15.09
C LYS A 111 -8.23 18.22 14.92
N PHE A 112 -8.81 17.95 13.76
CA PHE A 112 -10.12 18.47 13.36
C PHE A 112 -11.13 17.39 12.99
N ASP A 113 -10.64 16.24 12.54
CA ASP A 113 -11.49 15.16 12.03
C ASP A 113 -11.62 14.10 13.13
N PRO A 114 -12.75 13.38 13.20
CA PRO A 114 -12.96 12.31 14.17
C PRO A 114 -12.18 11.04 13.77
N LEU A 115 -10.86 11.15 13.76
CA LEU A 115 -9.93 10.08 13.44
C LEU A 115 -8.87 9.99 14.54
N SER A 116 -8.90 8.92 15.31
CA SER A 116 -7.90 8.67 16.36
C SER A 116 -6.58 8.13 15.78
N ASN A 117 -5.50 8.26 16.55
CA ASN A 117 -4.22 7.62 16.26
C ASN A 117 -4.35 6.10 16.18
N GLU A 118 -5.21 5.51 17.02
CA GLU A 118 -5.50 4.09 16.99
C GLU A 118 -6.14 3.67 15.66
N GLU A 119 -7.15 4.41 15.18
CA GLU A 119 -7.78 4.15 13.88
C GLU A 119 -6.81 4.30 12.70
N TYR A 120 -5.86 5.24 12.78
CA TYR A 120 -4.78 5.33 11.79
C TYR A 120 -3.98 4.03 11.72
N PHE A 121 -3.55 3.49 12.87
CA PHE A 121 -2.81 2.23 12.90
C PHE A 121 -3.66 1.00 12.56
N ARG A 122 -4.99 1.06 12.79
CA ARG A 122 -5.91 0.04 12.26
C ARG A 122 -5.98 0.08 10.74
N PHE A 123 -6.00 1.26 10.11
CA PHE A 123 -5.94 1.34 8.65
C PHE A 123 -4.57 0.92 8.10
N PHE A 124 -3.49 1.27 8.81
CA PHE A 124 -2.12 0.86 8.50
C PHE A 124 -1.95 -0.65 8.43
N ASP A 125 -2.66 -1.41 9.28
CA ASP A 125 -2.56 -2.86 9.34
C ASP A 125 -2.92 -3.53 8.00
N PHE A 126 -3.80 -2.94 7.18
CA PHE A 126 -4.11 -3.48 5.84
C PHE A 126 -2.86 -3.61 4.95
N PHE A 127 -1.92 -2.68 5.07
CA PHE A 127 -0.71 -2.62 4.24
C PHE A 127 0.53 -3.17 4.95
N ASN A 128 0.44 -3.49 6.25
CA ASN A 128 1.56 -4.03 7.03
C ASN A 128 1.82 -5.53 6.78
N GLN A 129 0.90 -6.21 6.08
CA GLN A 129 0.91 -7.66 5.89
C GLN A 129 1.61 -8.13 4.61
N THR A 130 2.54 -7.34 4.07
CA THR A 130 3.25 -7.66 2.82
C THR A 130 4.52 -8.47 3.04
N THR A 131 5.04 -9.17 2.03
CA THR A 131 6.37 -9.82 2.12
C THR A 131 7.54 -8.85 1.94
N GLU A 132 7.27 -7.57 1.69
CA GLU A 132 8.30 -6.54 1.56
C GLU A 132 9.13 -6.41 2.85
N SER A 133 10.45 -6.33 2.68
CA SER A 133 11.42 -6.26 3.79
C SER A 133 12.02 -4.87 4.01
N GLY A 134 11.66 -3.89 3.17
CA GLY A 134 12.28 -2.55 3.12
C GLY A 134 13.75 -2.56 2.64
N LYS A 135 14.23 -3.70 2.12
CA LYS A 135 15.53 -3.76 1.46
C LYS A 135 15.42 -3.17 0.06
N GLY A 136 16.02 -1.99 -0.17
CA GLY A 136 16.24 -1.45 -1.50
C GLY A 136 17.22 -2.28 -2.33
N ASP A 137 17.07 -2.21 -3.66
CA ASP A 137 17.74 -3.10 -4.63
C ASP A 137 18.52 -2.33 -5.72
N ARG A 138 19.07 -1.15 -5.37
CA ARG A 138 19.93 -0.31 -6.23
C ARG A 138 19.39 -0.08 -7.67
N GLY A 139 18.10 0.24 -7.80
CA GLY A 139 17.44 0.48 -9.09
C GLY A 139 16.81 -0.75 -9.74
N ALA A 140 17.02 -1.96 -9.20
CA ALA A 140 16.24 -3.13 -9.58
C ALA A 140 14.86 -3.14 -8.90
N ALA A 141 13.95 -3.95 -9.44
CA ALA A 141 12.60 -4.12 -8.90
C ALA A 141 12.64 -4.85 -7.54
N ALA A 142 12.62 -4.07 -6.46
CA ALA A 142 12.71 -4.57 -5.10
C ALA A 142 11.58 -5.59 -4.79
N PRO A 143 11.92 -6.77 -4.24
CA PRO A 143 10.92 -7.78 -3.88
C PRO A 143 9.84 -7.25 -2.92
N PRO A 144 8.58 -7.70 -3.04
CA PRO A 144 8.08 -8.65 -4.04
C PRO A 144 8.00 -8.04 -5.45
N SER A 145 8.37 -8.81 -6.47
CA SER A 145 8.37 -8.40 -7.87
C SER A 145 8.03 -9.57 -8.78
N MET A 146 7.56 -9.28 -10.00
CA MET A 146 7.25 -10.28 -11.02
C MET A 146 7.91 -9.91 -12.35
N GLN A 147 8.01 -10.90 -13.24
CA GLN A 147 8.39 -10.69 -14.64
C GLN A 147 7.12 -10.59 -15.47
N TYR A 148 6.86 -9.43 -16.07
CA TYR A 148 5.62 -9.15 -16.79
C TYR A 148 5.82 -9.06 -18.30
N GLY A 149 4.85 -9.57 -19.06
CA GLY A 149 4.84 -9.50 -20.52
C GLY A 149 5.83 -10.43 -21.23
N PRO A 150 5.84 -10.41 -22.57
CA PRO A 150 6.69 -11.29 -23.38
C PRO A 150 8.19 -11.05 -23.15
N ASP A 151 8.56 -9.79 -22.89
CA ASP A 151 9.95 -9.38 -22.64
C ASP A 151 10.40 -9.63 -21.20
N LYS A 152 9.52 -10.19 -20.34
CA LYS A 152 9.82 -10.49 -18.93
C LYS A 152 10.40 -9.28 -18.22
N VAL A 153 9.64 -8.20 -18.21
CA VAL A 153 10.03 -6.94 -17.62
C VAL A 153 9.85 -7.03 -16.10
N PRO A 154 10.89 -6.79 -15.28
CA PRO A 154 10.76 -6.87 -13.83
C PRO A 154 9.97 -5.67 -13.30
N VAL A 155 8.90 -5.93 -12.57
CA VAL A 155 8.03 -4.89 -12.00
C VAL A 155 7.67 -5.22 -10.55
N MET A 156 7.68 -4.20 -9.69
CA MET A 156 7.32 -4.35 -8.28
C MET A 156 5.80 -4.52 -8.14
N ILE A 157 5.39 -5.47 -7.34
CA ILE A 157 3.97 -5.80 -7.09
C ILE A 157 3.71 -5.91 -5.59
N MET A 158 2.47 -6.14 -5.19
CA MET A 158 2.17 -6.59 -3.84
C MET A 158 2.22 -8.11 -3.75
N ASP A 159 2.48 -8.58 -2.55
CA ASP A 159 2.36 -9.97 -2.14
C ASP A 159 2.06 -9.96 -0.64
N THR A 160 1.31 -10.96 -0.17
CA THR A 160 0.81 -11.03 1.20
C THR A 160 1.53 -12.13 1.97
N SER A 161 2.09 -11.79 3.12
CA SER A 161 2.79 -12.74 3.98
C SER A 161 1.82 -13.78 4.54
N ALA A 162 2.20 -15.06 4.49
CA ALA A 162 1.45 -16.13 5.13
C ALA A 162 1.40 -15.97 6.67
N GLU A 163 2.47 -15.42 7.25
CA GLU A 163 2.52 -15.04 8.66
C GLU A 163 2.21 -13.55 8.81
N ARG A 164 1.15 -13.24 9.55
CA ARG A 164 0.80 -11.84 9.82
C ARG A 164 1.80 -11.21 10.78
N ARG A 165 2.19 -9.98 10.46
CA ARG A 165 2.95 -9.13 11.38
C ARG A 165 2.02 -8.56 12.43
N THR A 166 2.51 -8.51 13.67
CA THR A 166 1.88 -7.71 14.71
C THR A 166 1.98 -6.23 14.35
N THR A 167 0.85 -5.53 14.35
CA THR A 167 0.81 -4.08 14.19
C THR A 167 0.71 -3.43 15.56
N ASN A 168 1.80 -2.81 15.99
CA ASN A 168 1.83 -1.97 17.19
C ASN A 168 1.57 -0.51 16.81
N ILE A 169 0.89 0.21 17.70
CA ILE A 169 0.84 1.68 17.61
C ILE A 169 2.26 2.22 17.88
N LEU A 170 2.76 3.09 17.00
CA LEU A 170 4.08 3.69 17.12
C LEU A 170 4.02 5.04 17.83
N LEU A 171 4.83 5.21 18.87
CA LEU A 171 4.93 6.44 19.63
C LEU A 171 5.45 7.56 18.72
N LYS A 172 4.59 8.56 18.45
CA LYS A 172 4.87 9.67 17.53
C LYS A 172 5.28 9.20 16.12
N GLY A 173 4.78 8.05 15.68
CA GLY A 173 5.05 7.52 14.33
C GLY A 173 6.50 7.09 14.09
N ILE A 174 7.31 6.91 15.14
CA ILE A 174 8.72 6.50 15.05
C ILE A 174 8.79 4.97 14.90
N TYR A 175 9.39 4.48 13.83
CA TYR A 175 9.37 3.06 13.44
C TYR A 175 9.87 2.08 14.52
N ASN A 176 10.84 2.50 15.34
CA ASN A 176 11.45 1.67 16.41
C ASN A 176 10.92 2.01 17.81
N SER A 177 9.90 2.86 17.92
CA SER A 177 9.30 3.23 19.20
C SER A 177 7.88 2.66 19.28
N VAL A 178 7.79 1.37 19.59
CA VAL A 178 6.51 0.66 19.71
C VAL A 178 5.87 0.90 21.07
N THR A 179 4.55 1.04 21.10
CA THR A 179 3.76 0.97 22.34
C THR A 179 3.35 -0.47 22.64
N ASP A 180 2.80 -0.70 23.83
CA ASP A 180 2.20 -1.98 24.25
C ASP A 180 0.84 -2.27 23.58
N LYS A 181 0.26 -1.29 22.87
CA LYS A 181 -1.00 -1.44 22.16
C LYS A 181 -0.80 -2.07 20.78
N THR A 182 -1.49 -3.19 20.56
CA THR A 182 -1.61 -3.83 19.26
C THR A 182 -2.99 -3.59 18.67
N VAL A 183 -3.05 -3.52 17.34
CA VAL A 183 -4.29 -3.30 16.60
C VAL A 183 -4.42 -4.26 15.43
N THR A 184 -5.64 -4.42 14.94
CA THR A 184 -5.96 -5.18 13.73
C THR A 184 -6.71 -4.31 12.74
N ALA A 185 -6.59 -4.67 11.47
CA ALA A 185 -7.17 -3.99 10.32
C ALA A 185 -8.63 -3.59 10.53
N ALA A 186 -8.93 -2.31 10.29
CA ALA A 186 -10.29 -1.76 10.27
C ALA A 186 -10.31 -0.39 9.58
N VAL A 187 -11.52 0.05 9.23
CA VAL A 187 -11.79 1.37 8.63
C VAL A 187 -12.16 2.40 9.70
N PRO A 188 -11.96 3.70 9.45
CA PRO A 188 -12.38 4.76 10.39
C PRO A 188 -13.88 4.69 10.68
N GLN A 189 -14.27 4.78 11.95
CA GLN A 189 -15.68 4.64 12.36
C GLN A 189 -16.58 5.77 11.84
N ALA A 190 -15.99 6.93 11.59
CA ALA A 190 -16.71 8.08 11.05
C ALA A 190 -17.13 7.91 9.58
N ILE A 191 -16.59 6.93 8.86
CA ILE A 191 -16.94 6.63 7.48
C ILE A 191 -17.96 5.49 7.45
N SER A 192 -19.10 5.74 6.81
CA SER A 192 -20.18 4.76 6.62
C SER A 192 -20.11 4.15 5.21
N PRO A 193 -20.42 2.85 5.03
CA PRO A 193 -20.83 1.89 6.06
C PRO A 193 -19.66 1.41 6.94
N ALA A 194 -19.95 0.85 8.11
CA ALA A 194 -18.91 0.14 8.86
C ALA A 194 -18.47 -1.13 8.11
N LEU A 195 -17.18 -1.45 8.12
CA LEU A 195 -16.67 -2.71 7.59
C LEU A 195 -17.06 -3.87 8.53
N PRO A 196 -17.78 -4.91 8.07
CA PRO A 196 -18.13 -6.03 8.91
C PRO A 196 -16.86 -6.77 9.34
N THR A 197 -16.58 -6.85 10.64
CA THR A 197 -15.56 -7.76 11.15
C THR A 197 -16.13 -9.17 11.13
N ALA A 198 -15.76 -9.98 10.13
CA ALA A 198 -16.01 -11.42 10.19
C ALA A 198 -15.29 -11.99 11.43
N ALA A 199 -16.01 -12.70 12.30
CA ALA A 199 -15.51 -13.09 13.62
C ALA A 199 -14.27 -14.01 13.59
N ASP A 200 -13.98 -14.62 12.44
CA ASP A 200 -13.05 -15.75 12.36
C ASP A 200 -11.75 -15.46 11.59
N GLN A 201 -11.63 -14.31 10.89
CA GLN A 201 -10.40 -13.94 10.17
C GLN A 201 -10.10 -12.43 10.22
N PRO A 202 -8.82 -12.03 10.44
CA PRO A 202 -8.43 -10.64 10.34
C PRO A 202 -8.64 -10.09 8.92
N LEU A 203 -9.13 -8.86 8.85
CA LEU A 203 -9.37 -8.16 7.60
C LEU A 203 -8.06 -7.96 6.80
N ASN A 204 -8.20 -7.91 5.47
CA ASN A 204 -7.11 -7.78 4.52
C ASN A 204 -7.44 -6.75 3.42
N ARG A 205 -6.51 -6.54 2.48
CA ARG A 205 -6.66 -5.54 1.41
C ARG A 205 -7.85 -5.80 0.49
N SER A 206 -8.24 -7.05 0.27
CA SER A 206 -9.44 -7.39 -0.51
C SER A 206 -10.70 -6.90 0.18
N ASP A 207 -10.81 -7.07 1.50
CA ASP A 207 -11.95 -6.57 2.27
C ASP A 207 -12.03 -5.03 2.20
N LEU A 208 -10.87 -4.36 2.36
CA LEU A 208 -10.78 -2.90 2.21
C LEU A 208 -11.22 -2.45 0.81
N ALA A 209 -10.71 -3.11 -0.23
CA ALA A 209 -10.98 -2.71 -1.60
C ALA A 209 -12.45 -2.88 -1.99
N GLN A 210 -13.09 -3.96 -1.52
CA GLN A 210 -14.52 -4.21 -1.71
C GLN A 210 -15.39 -3.23 -0.93
N TRP A 211 -14.91 -2.71 0.20
CA TRP A 211 -15.66 -1.74 1.00
C TRP A 211 -15.66 -0.33 0.45
N ILE A 212 -14.61 0.03 -0.29
CA ILE A 212 -14.49 1.35 -0.91
C ILE A 212 -15.55 1.55 -2.02
N VAL A 213 -16.06 0.47 -2.62
CA VAL A 213 -16.87 0.50 -3.85
C VAL A 213 -18.25 -0.11 -3.72
#